data_AF-A0A954L9G9-F1
#
_entry.id   AF-A0A954L9G9-F1
#
_cell.length_a   1.000
_cell.length_b   1.000
_cell.length_c   1.000
_cell.angle_alpha   90.00
_cell.angle_beta   90.00
_cell.angle_gamma   90.00
#
_symmetry.space_group_name_H-M   'P 1'
#
loop_
_entity.id
_entity.type
_entity.pdbx_description
1 polymer ?
#
loop_
_entity_poly.entity_id
_entity_poly.type
_entity_poly.pdbx_seq_one_letter_code
_entity_poly.pdbx_strand_id
1 'polypeptide(L)'
;PDDLVTPGERVETQEVADIVSELLIQLPDEQRQTFMLHHYDSLTLSEVADAMETSLPTAKSRLRLAKEKLRYLLSCRGIIEETISESG
;
A
#
# COMPACT_ATOMS: atom_id res chain seq x y z
N PRO A 1 -9.81 -23.72 -8.37
CA PRO A 1 -11.16 -23.20 -8.65
C PRO A 1 -11.10 -21.67 -8.65
N ASP A 2 -10.83 -21.11 -9.82
CA ASP A 2 -10.43 -19.71 -10.06
C ASP A 2 -11.54 -18.92 -10.76
N ASP A 3 -12.78 -19.08 -10.30
CA ASP A 3 -13.93 -18.67 -11.08
C ASP A 3 -15.02 -18.06 -10.20
N LEU A 4 -14.79 -16.85 -9.67
CA LEU A 4 -15.83 -16.00 -9.07
C LEU A 4 -15.51 -14.48 -9.14
N VAL A 5 -14.66 -14.01 -10.06
CA VAL A 5 -14.55 -12.55 -10.30
C VAL A 5 -15.20 -12.25 -11.64
N THR A 6 -16.41 -11.67 -11.59
CA THR A 6 -17.17 -11.33 -12.78
C THR A 6 -16.44 -10.25 -13.60
N PRO A 7 -16.66 -10.16 -14.93
CA PRO A 7 -15.97 -9.18 -15.77
C PRO A 7 -16.14 -7.72 -15.31
N GLY A 8 -17.27 -7.39 -14.67
CA GLY A 8 -17.50 -6.06 -14.08
C GLY A 8 -16.59 -5.77 -12.88
N GLU A 9 -16.46 -6.73 -11.96
CA GLU A 9 -15.57 -6.62 -10.79
C GLU A 9 -14.09 -6.56 -11.18
N ARG A 10 -13.68 -7.21 -12.29
CA ARG A 10 -12.31 -7.12 -12.83
C ARG A 10 -11.96 -5.74 -13.34
N VAL A 11 -12.93 -5.05 -13.98
CA VAL A 11 -12.74 -3.69 -14.50
C VAL A 11 -12.63 -2.69 -13.35
N GLU A 12 -13.52 -2.78 -12.37
CA GLU A 12 -13.48 -1.92 -11.18
C GLU A 12 -12.19 -2.10 -10.36
N THR A 13 -11.71 -3.35 -10.22
CA THR A 13 -10.45 -3.64 -9.51
C THR A 13 -9.23 -3.07 -10.23
N GLN A 14 -9.22 -3.11 -11.58
CA GLN A 14 -8.11 -2.55 -12.37
C GLN A 14 -8.07 -1.02 -12.27
N GLU A 15 -9.21 -0.34 -12.32
CA GLU A 15 -9.29 1.11 -12.17
C GLU A 15 -8.78 1.57 -10.80
N VAL A 16 -9.14 0.86 -9.72
CA VAL A 16 -8.64 1.16 -8.37
C VAL A 16 -7.13 0.90 -8.27
N ALA A 17 -6.63 -0.19 -8.84
CA ALA A 17 -5.20 -0.51 -8.84
C ALA A 17 -4.35 0.53 -9.58
N ASP A 18 -4.86 1.04 -10.71
CA ASP A 18 -4.20 2.09 -11.48
C ASP A 18 -4.14 3.40 -10.68
N ILE A 19 -5.24 3.78 -10.02
CA ILE A 19 -5.27 4.95 -9.14
C ILE A 19 -4.28 4.79 -7.99
N VAL A 20 -4.27 3.66 -7.30
CA VAL A 20 -3.32 3.41 -6.20
C VAL A 20 -1.87 3.51 -6.71
N SER A 21 -1.58 2.96 -7.88
CA SER A 21 -0.25 3.02 -8.50
C SER A 21 0.17 4.47 -8.81
N GLU A 22 -0.74 5.30 -9.33
CA GLU A 22 -0.51 6.74 -9.54
C GLU A 22 -0.23 7.47 -8.22
N LEU A 23 -0.98 7.15 -7.17
CA LEU A 23 -0.82 7.79 -5.86
C LEU A 23 0.47 7.36 -5.17
N LEU A 24 0.90 6.10 -5.32
CA LEU A 24 2.16 5.59 -4.78
C LEU A 24 3.37 6.39 -5.27
N ILE A 25 3.36 6.86 -6.53
CA ILE A 25 4.44 7.69 -7.09
C ILE A 25 4.60 9.03 -6.34
N GLN A 26 3.55 9.52 -5.68
CA GLN A 26 3.59 10.77 -4.91
C GLN A 26 4.16 10.61 -3.50
N LEU A 27 4.41 9.37 -3.06
CA LEU A 27 5.09 9.11 -1.79
C LEU A 27 6.60 9.37 -1.95
N PRO A 28 7.28 9.87 -0.90
CA PRO A 28 8.73 9.85 -0.83
C PRO A 28 9.27 8.45 -1.14
N ASP A 29 10.37 8.36 -1.90
CA ASP A 29 10.87 7.09 -2.44
C ASP A 29 11.05 6.02 -1.36
N GLU A 30 11.62 6.39 -0.20
CA GLU A 30 11.82 5.45 0.90
C GLU A 30 10.50 4.92 1.48
N GLN A 31 9.46 5.75 1.53
CA GLN A 31 8.13 5.35 2.01
C GLN A 31 7.43 4.45 0.99
N ARG A 32 7.52 4.80 -0.30
CA ARG A 32 7.01 3.98 -1.41
C ARG A 32 7.67 2.61 -1.43
N GLN A 33 9.00 2.56 -1.38
CA GLN A 33 9.74 1.29 -1.37
C GLN A 33 9.43 0.44 -0.14
N THR A 34 9.36 1.04 1.06
CA THR A 34 8.96 0.33 2.28
C THR A 34 7.58 -0.30 2.11
N PHE A 35 6.62 0.45 1.54
CA PHE A 35 5.27 -0.03 1.30
C PHE A 35 5.24 -1.17 0.27
N MET A 36 5.97 -1.02 -0.85
CA MET A 36 6.06 -2.02 -1.91
C MET A 36 6.62 -3.35 -1.38
N LEU A 37 7.76 -3.29 -0.71
CA LEU A 37 8.41 -4.49 -0.16
C LEU A 37 7.51 -5.21 0.86
N HIS A 38 6.79 -4.45 1.69
CA HIS A 38 5.90 -5.04 2.69
C HIS A 38 4.62 -5.64 2.08
N HIS A 39 3.98 -4.93 1.14
CA HIS A 39 2.64 -5.29 0.65
C HIS A 39 2.64 -6.10 -0.64
N TYR A 40 3.57 -5.83 -1.56
CA TYR A 40 3.66 -6.53 -2.85
C TYR A 40 4.64 -7.71 -2.77
N ASP A 41 5.81 -7.50 -2.16
CA ASP A 41 6.80 -8.57 -1.97
C ASP A 41 6.55 -9.41 -0.71
N SER A 42 5.52 -9.07 0.08
CA SER A 42 5.10 -9.78 1.30
C SER A 42 6.21 -9.93 2.36
N LEU A 43 7.21 -9.03 2.37
CA LEU A 43 8.28 -9.06 3.35
C LEU A 43 7.79 -8.60 4.73
N THR A 44 8.31 -9.21 5.79
CA THR A 44 8.12 -8.72 7.15
C THR A 44 8.83 -7.38 7.34
N LEU A 45 8.39 -6.58 8.31
CA LEU A 45 9.05 -5.30 8.62
C LEU A 45 10.53 -5.44 9.00
N SER A 46 10.96 -6.61 9.48
CA SER A 46 12.38 -6.89 9.74
C SER A 46 13.13 -7.10 8.43
N GLU A 47 12.61 -7.91 7.53
CA GLU A 47 13.20 -8.14 6.21
C GLU A 47 13.22 -6.86 5.36
N VAL A 48 12.19 -6.02 5.47
CA VAL A 48 12.19 -4.69 4.84
C VAL A 48 13.30 -3.80 5.42
N ALA A 49 13.51 -3.85 6.74
CA ALA A 49 14.58 -3.08 7.38
C ALA A 49 15.95 -3.54 6.88
N ASP A 50 16.16 -4.85 6.79
CA ASP A 50 17.39 -5.45 6.27
C ASP A 50 17.61 -5.10 4.79
N ALA A 51 16.57 -5.26 3.95
CA ALA A 51 16.63 -4.96 2.51
C ALA A 51 16.86 -3.48 2.20
N MET A 52 16.39 -2.58 3.07
CA MET A 52 16.56 -1.13 2.93
C MET A 52 17.74 -0.57 3.74
N GLU A 53 18.59 -1.44 4.30
CA GLU A 53 19.75 -1.08 5.13
C GLU A 53 19.39 -0.05 6.22
N THR A 54 18.27 -0.28 6.90
CA THR A 54 17.72 0.62 7.91
C THR A 54 17.32 -0.12 9.20
N SER A 55 16.89 0.63 10.22
CA SER A 55 16.43 0.03 11.47
C SER A 55 14.96 -0.41 11.39
N LEU A 56 14.58 -1.46 12.12
CA LEU A 56 13.19 -1.88 12.25
C LEU A 56 12.24 -0.74 12.70
N PRO A 57 12.60 0.12 13.68
CA PRO A 57 11.82 1.32 13.99
C PRO A 57 11.67 2.28 12.80
N THR A 58 12.73 2.47 12.01
CA THR A 58 12.68 3.33 10.82
C THR A 58 11.75 2.73 9.76
N ALA A 59 11.86 1.44 9.45
CA ALA A 59 10.95 0.75 8.52
C ALA A 59 9.49 0.85 8.95
N LYS A 60 9.20 0.64 10.25
CA LYS A 60 7.86 0.86 10.84
C LYS A 60 7.36 2.28 10.60
N SER A 61 8.20 3.28 10.88
CA SER A 61 7.83 4.69 10.73
C SER A 61 7.57 5.06 9.26
N ARG A 62 8.40 4.56 8.33
CA ARG A 62 8.24 4.75 6.89
C ARG A 62 6.94 4.12 6.39
N LEU A 63 6.63 2.90 6.82
CA LEU A 63 5.38 2.23 6.45
C LEU A 63 4.15 2.99 6.97
N ARG A 64 4.17 3.45 8.22
CA ARG A 64 3.08 4.25 8.78
C ARG A 64 2.87 5.53 7.97
N LEU A 65 3.94 6.26 7.68
CA LEU A 65 3.87 7.50 6.90
C LEU A 65 3.41 7.26 5.46
N ALA A 66 3.84 6.16 4.84
CA ALA A 66 3.35 5.73 3.53
C ALA A 66 1.82 5.54 3.53
N LYS A 67 1.30 4.77 4.49
CA LYS A 67 -0.14 4.52 4.67
C LYS A 67 -0.93 5.80 4.93
N GLU A 68 -0.44 6.67 5.82
CA GLU A 68 -1.08 7.95 6.13
C GLU A 68 -1.17 8.86 4.90
N LYS A 69 -0.09 8.96 4.14
CA LYS A 69 -0.06 9.78 2.93
C LYS A 69 -0.93 9.19 1.83
N LEU A 70 -0.90 7.88 1.63
CA LEU A 70 -1.76 7.20 0.65
C LEU A 70 -3.24 7.40 0.98
N ARG A 71 -3.64 7.23 2.24
CA ARG A 71 -5.01 7.49 2.71
C ARG A 71 -5.44 8.94 2.48
N TYR A 72 -4.55 9.90 2.74
CA TYR A 72 -4.82 11.31 2.46
C TYR A 72 -5.05 11.56 0.97
N LEU A 73 -4.20 11.00 0.10
CA LEU A 73 -4.33 11.14 -1.35
C LEU A 73 -5.61 10.49 -1.90
N LEU A 74 -5.99 9.33 -1.38
CA LEU A 74 -7.24 8.66 -1.71
C LEU A 74 -8.45 9.51 -1.29
N SER A 75 -8.42 10.08 -0.09
CA SER A 75 -9.46 11.00 0.39
C SER A 75 -9.59 12.25 -0.48
N CYS A 76 -8.49 12.84 -0.93
CA CYS A 76 -8.51 13.97 -1.87
C CYS A 76 -9.11 13.62 -3.24
N ARG A 77 -9.04 12.35 -3.67
CA ARG A 77 -9.69 11.83 -4.87
C ARG A 77 -11.17 11.47 -4.66
N GLY A 78 -11.69 11.59 -3.44
CA GLY A 78 -13.05 11.17 -3.09
C GLY A 78 -13.20 9.66 -2.89
N ILE A 79 -12.09 8.92 -2.80
CA ILE A 79 -12.06 7.49 -2.53
C ILE A 79 -11.97 7.33 -1.01
N ILE A 80 -13.10 6.97 -0.39
CA ILE A 80 -13.20 6.80 1.05
C ILE A 80 -12.95 5.32 1.37
N GLU A 81 -11.90 5.05 2.14
CA GLU A 81 -11.61 3.70 2.61
C GLU A 81 -12.64 3.31 3.68
N GLU A 82 -13.69 2.61 3.28
CA GLU A 82 -14.59 1.94 4.21
C GLU A 82 -13.99 0.57 4.56
N THR A 83 -13.40 0.49 5.76
CA THR A 83 -12.99 -0.74 6.46
C THR A 83 -11.63 -1.33 6.09
N ILE A 84 -10.62 -1.04 6.91
CA ILE A 84 -9.68 -2.07 7.40
C ILE A 84 -9.40 -1.80 8.89
N SER A 85 -10.40 -2.11 9.72
CA SER A 85 -10.12 -2.54 11.09
C SER A 85 -9.64 -3.98 11.02
N GLU A 86 -8.33 -4.19 10.99
CA GLU A 86 -7.74 -5.46 11.45
C GLU A 86 -6.95 -5.20 12.71
N SER A 87 -7.67 -5.43 13.82
CA SER A 87 -7.28 -6.18 15.01
C SER A 87 -5.83 -6.71 15.04
N GLY A 88 -5.08 -6.32 16.06
CA GLY A 88 -3.78 -6.91 16.42
C GLY A 88 -2.94 -6.01 17.30
#